data_AF-A0A8B8QF67-F1
#
_entry.id   AF-A0A8B8QF67-F1
#
_cell.length_a   1.000
_cell.length_b   1.000
_cell.length_c   1.000
_cell.angle_alpha   90.00
_cell.angle_beta   90.00
_cell.angle_gamma   90.00
#
_symmetry.space_group_name_H-M   'P 1'
#
loop_
_entity.id
_entity.type
_entity.pdbx_description
1 polymer ?
#
loop_
_entity_poly.entity_id
_entity_poly.type
_entity_poly.pdbx_seq_one_letter_code
_entity_poly.pdbx_strand_id
1 'polypeptide(L)'
;MKNVCHIELINFVDSDADLLEEHRFNHFQPSIGESLNGRIDSKLDLTINVYVADLRRPSEKLKADCITMVEVIEHMYPEDVKVAMRTIFEFYRPRFFVVTTPNKEFNHLLRQPDEPESKFRHFDHKFEWTRSEFKDWAEQLCSIYPYSVSFDGVGTLPGSDPYGPATQIALFRRMAPKTQESETAKTIDCCDFALNTKDKDSCCKKNEKDATLIYDYKYPGQKNEPGPIVSWSDVDPDIEEIYEDSKERHKNRYFNVSKPFTM
;
A
#
# COMPACT_ATOMS: atom_id res chain seq x y z
N MET A 1 -0.67 -9.54 -0.06
CA MET A 1 0.79 -9.43 -0.20
C MET A 1 1.57 -10.49 0.59
N LYS A 2 1.11 -10.96 1.76
CA LYS A 2 1.84 -11.93 2.60
C LYS A 2 2.23 -13.25 1.88
N ASN A 3 1.39 -13.72 0.96
CA ASN A 3 1.58 -14.97 0.24
C ASN A 3 2.39 -14.84 -1.06
N VAL A 4 2.94 -13.65 -1.35
CA VAL A 4 3.78 -13.47 -2.54
C VAL A 4 5.18 -14.00 -2.24
N CYS A 5 5.53 -15.11 -2.87
CA CYS A 5 6.69 -15.94 -2.51
C CYS A 5 8.07 -15.29 -2.63
N HIS A 6 8.19 -14.18 -3.36
CA HIS A 6 9.45 -13.46 -3.58
C HIS A 6 9.57 -12.16 -2.76
N ILE A 7 8.58 -11.85 -1.92
CA ILE A 7 8.66 -10.69 -1.01
C ILE A 7 9.21 -11.17 0.33
N GLU A 8 10.32 -10.57 0.76
CA GLU A 8 11.01 -10.86 2.03
C GLU A 8 10.84 -9.75 3.07
N LEU A 9 10.44 -8.55 2.63
CA LEU A 9 10.29 -7.38 3.47
C LEU A 9 9.07 -6.55 3.04
N ILE A 10 8.22 -6.19 4.00
CA ILE A 10 7.17 -5.19 3.83
C ILE A 10 7.33 -4.17 4.95
N ASN A 11 7.51 -2.90 4.58
CA ASN A 11 7.46 -1.78 5.51
C ASN A 11 6.09 -1.12 5.37
N PHE A 12 5.23 -1.22 6.39
CA PHE A 12 4.04 -0.40 6.53
C PHE A 12 4.41 0.91 7.23
N VAL A 13 3.88 2.01 6.72
CA VAL A 13 4.19 3.35 7.20
C VAL A 13 2.91 4.15 7.27
N ASP A 14 2.66 4.76 8.42
CA ASP A 14 1.60 5.75 8.60
C ASP A 14 2.09 6.88 9.52
N SER A 15 1.48 8.06 9.42
CA SER A 15 1.74 9.16 10.35
C SER A 15 0.90 9.05 11.63
N ASP A 16 -0.22 8.32 11.58
CA ASP A 16 -1.13 8.12 12.71
C ASP A 16 -0.68 6.92 13.56
N ALA A 17 -0.05 7.22 14.70
CA ALA A 17 0.42 6.21 15.63
C ALA A 17 -0.71 5.44 16.31
N ASP A 18 -1.84 6.10 16.56
CA ASP A 18 -2.96 5.50 17.28
C ASP A 18 -3.70 4.51 16.38
N LEU A 19 -3.86 4.84 15.10
CA LEU A 19 -4.41 3.93 14.09
C LEU A 19 -3.54 2.66 13.95
N LEU A 20 -2.23 2.82 13.87
CA LEU A 20 -1.31 1.68 13.79
C LEU A 20 -1.37 0.78 15.03
N GLU A 21 -1.55 1.38 16.21
CA GLU A 21 -1.72 0.64 17.46
C GLU A 21 -3.03 -0.16 17.48
N GLU A 22 -4.14 0.46 17.07
CA GLU A 22 -5.46 -0.18 17.00
C GLU A 22 -5.46 -1.41 16.08
N HIS A 23 -4.78 -1.31 14.93
CA HIS A 23 -4.78 -2.33 13.89
C HIS A 23 -3.68 -3.39 14.02
N ARG A 24 -2.82 -3.31 15.05
CA ARG A 24 -1.60 -4.12 15.17
C ARG A 24 -1.83 -5.63 15.08
N PHE A 25 -2.89 -6.11 15.73
CA PHE A 25 -3.19 -7.54 15.83
C PHE A 25 -3.95 -8.07 14.62
N ASN A 26 -4.77 -7.24 13.98
CA ASN A 26 -5.72 -7.72 12.96
C ASN A 26 -5.08 -7.79 11.56
N HIS A 27 -4.09 -6.94 11.27
CA HIS A 27 -3.55 -6.81 9.91
C HIS A 27 -2.11 -7.31 9.76
N PHE A 28 -1.26 -7.16 10.78
CA PHE A 28 0.18 -7.37 10.62
C PHE A 28 0.73 -8.62 11.28
N GLN A 29 0.10 -9.12 12.34
CA GLN A 29 0.56 -10.33 13.03
C GLN A 29 0.29 -11.60 12.19
N PRO A 30 1.24 -12.57 12.17
CA PRO A 30 0.96 -13.87 11.58
C PRO A 30 -0.14 -14.58 12.38
N SER A 31 -1.04 -15.25 11.67
CA SER A 31 -1.95 -16.22 12.27
C SER A 31 -1.16 -17.37 12.91
N ILE A 32 -1.81 -18.13 13.79
CA ILE A 32 -1.23 -19.35 14.38
C ILE A 32 -0.77 -20.32 13.28
N GLY A 33 -1.60 -20.49 12.24
CA GLY A 33 -1.27 -21.35 11.09
C GLY A 33 -0.02 -20.90 10.34
N GLU A 34 0.11 -19.60 10.06
CA GLU A 34 1.31 -19.04 9.40
C GLU A 34 2.55 -19.14 10.30
N SER A 35 2.38 -19.00 11.61
CA SER A 35 3.48 -19.11 12.57
C SER A 35 4.01 -20.55 12.67
N LEU A 36 3.12 -21.55 12.61
CA LEU A 36 3.48 -22.96 12.74
C LEU A 36 3.94 -23.58 11.42
N ASN A 37 3.22 -23.33 10.33
CA ASN A 37 3.45 -23.98 9.04
C ASN A 37 4.39 -23.18 8.12
N GLY A 38 4.63 -21.91 8.46
CA GLY A 38 5.32 -20.98 7.58
C GLY A 38 4.44 -20.47 6.45
N ARG A 39 5.04 -19.63 5.61
CA ARG A 39 4.37 -18.99 4.47
C ARG A 39 4.09 -20.01 3.38
N ILE A 40 2.80 -20.24 3.12
CA ILE A 40 2.33 -21.06 2.01
C ILE A 40 3.00 -20.57 0.72
N ASP A 41 3.53 -21.52 -0.07
CA ASP A 41 4.19 -21.30 -1.35
C ASP A 41 5.49 -20.48 -1.31
N SER A 42 6.07 -20.24 -0.13
CA SER A 42 7.31 -19.48 0.01
C SER A 42 8.30 -20.13 0.96
N LYS A 43 9.51 -20.43 0.46
CA LYS A 43 10.64 -20.86 1.30
C LYS A 43 11.35 -19.69 2.00
N LEU A 44 11.08 -18.46 1.57
CA LEU A 44 11.72 -17.26 2.09
C LEU A 44 10.96 -16.71 3.29
N ASP A 45 11.69 -16.31 4.32
CA ASP A 45 11.14 -15.57 5.46
C ASP A 45 10.61 -14.21 4.98
N LEU A 46 9.51 -13.74 5.58
CA LEU A 46 9.02 -12.38 5.43
C LEU A 46 9.14 -11.64 6.75
N THR A 47 9.67 -10.43 6.69
CA THR A 47 9.57 -9.46 7.77
C THR A 47 8.53 -8.41 7.41
N ILE A 48 7.58 -8.17 8.30
CA ILE A 48 6.69 -7.02 8.22
C ILE A 48 7.07 -6.04 9.32
N ASN A 49 7.55 -4.86 8.93
CA ASN A 49 7.83 -3.76 9.86
C ASN A 49 6.70 -2.75 9.80
N VAL A 50 6.34 -2.17 10.95
CA VAL A 50 5.36 -1.10 11.06
C VAL A 50 6.04 0.13 11.64
N TYR A 51 6.05 1.21 10.86
CA TYR A 51 6.69 2.47 11.19
C TYR A 51 5.66 3.58 11.37
N VAL A 52 5.85 4.41 12.39
CA VAL A 52 5.31 5.78 12.40
C VAL A 52 6.32 6.71 11.74
N ALA A 53 5.92 7.33 10.63
CA ALA A 53 6.75 8.29 9.91
C ALA A 53 5.91 9.26 9.06
N ASP A 54 6.53 10.36 8.69
CA ASP A 54 5.97 11.36 7.78
C ASP A 54 6.63 11.22 6.40
N LEU A 55 5.85 11.02 5.34
CA LEU A 55 6.37 10.83 3.98
C LEU A 55 7.16 12.04 3.45
N ARG A 56 7.01 13.21 4.06
CA ARG A 56 7.77 14.42 3.74
C ARG A 56 9.20 14.35 4.29
N ARG A 57 9.48 13.45 5.21
CA ARG A 57 10.78 13.28 5.88
C ARG A 57 11.45 11.99 5.38
N PRO A 58 12.59 12.07 4.68
CA PRO A 58 13.30 10.87 4.23
C PRO A 58 13.88 10.08 5.41
N SER A 59 13.83 8.75 5.33
CA SER A 59 14.51 7.86 6.27
C SER A 59 15.13 6.66 5.57
N GLU A 60 16.43 6.43 5.76
CA GLU A 60 17.14 5.28 5.18
C GLU A 60 16.46 3.93 5.49
N LYS A 61 15.78 3.82 6.64
CA LYS A 61 15.05 2.61 7.08
C LYS A 61 13.88 2.24 6.16
N LEU A 62 13.35 3.21 5.42
CA LEU A 62 12.15 3.04 4.57
C LEU A 62 12.47 2.81 3.09
N LYS A 63 13.76 2.71 2.71
CA LYS A 63 14.15 2.37 1.34
C LYS A 63 13.59 1.01 0.93
N ALA A 64 13.06 0.92 -0.29
CA ALA A 64 12.47 -0.29 -0.84
C ALA A 64 12.59 -0.32 -2.37
N ASP A 65 12.57 -1.53 -2.94
CA ASP A 65 12.51 -1.72 -4.40
C ASP A 65 11.18 -1.25 -5.00
N CYS A 66 10.09 -1.35 -4.24
CA CYS A 66 8.76 -0.95 -4.62
C CYS A 66 8.13 -0.12 -3.49
N ILE A 67 7.53 1.01 -3.84
CA ILE A 67 6.75 1.83 -2.91
C ILE A 67 5.32 1.95 -3.45
N THR A 68 4.33 1.83 -2.57
CA THR A 68 2.91 1.98 -2.90
C THR A 68 2.28 3.05 -2.02
N MET A 69 1.60 4.02 -2.62
CA MET A 69 0.74 4.99 -1.92
C MET A 69 -0.69 4.77 -2.40
N VAL A 70 -1.45 4.02 -1.62
CA VAL A 70 -2.82 3.62 -1.98
C VAL A 70 -3.80 4.55 -1.27
N GLU A 71 -4.48 5.42 -2.03
CA GLU A 71 -5.44 6.40 -1.51
C GLU A 71 -4.83 7.28 -0.38
N VAL A 72 -3.66 7.87 -0.65
CA VAL A 72 -2.91 8.69 0.34
C VAL A 72 -2.78 10.14 -0.10
N ILE A 73 -2.49 10.39 -1.37
CA ILE A 73 -2.09 11.72 -1.84
C ILE A 73 -3.22 12.75 -1.67
N GLU A 74 -4.47 12.33 -1.80
CA GLU A 74 -5.65 13.17 -1.66
C GLU A 74 -5.90 13.64 -0.22
N HIS A 75 -5.31 12.99 0.77
CA HIS A 75 -5.36 13.41 2.18
C HIS A 75 -4.28 14.46 2.51
N MET A 76 -3.34 14.70 1.60
CA MET A 76 -2.25 15.65 1.76
C MET A 76 -2.58 16.99 1.11
N TYR A 77 -2.09 18.09 1.67
CA TYR A 77 -2.18 19.36 0.95
C TYR A 77 -1.28 19.33 -0.29
N PRO A 78 -1.63 20.06 -1.39
CA PRO A 78 -0.85 20.00 -2.62
C PRO A 78 0.65 20.31 -2.47
N GLU A 79 1.03 21.21 -1.56
CA GLU A 79 2.45 21.49 -1.28
C GLU A 79 3.15 20.32 -0.57
N ASP A 80 2.44 19.61 0.31
CA ASP A 80 2.96 18.42 0.99
C ASP A 80 3.15 17.26 0.00
N VAL A 81 2.24 17.11 -0.98
CA VAL A 81 2.39 16.14 -2.07
C VAL A 81 3.69 16.40 -2.84
N LYS A 82 4.01 17.65 -3.15
CA LYS A 82 5.27 17.99 -3.84
C LYS A 82 6.49 17.53 -3.05
N VAL A 83 6.51 17.75 -1.73
CA VAL A 83 7.62 17.29 -0.88
C VAL A 83 7.69 15.77 -0.86
N ALA A 84 6.56 15.10 -0.63
CA ALA A 84 6.51 13.64 -0.61
C ALA A 84 7.01 13.05 -1.94
N MET A 85 6.61 13.62 -3.08
CA MET A 85 7.10 13.18 -4.39
C MET A 85 8.60 13.41 -4.54
N ARG A 86 9.15 14.55 -4.08
CA ARG A 86 10.60 14.73 -4.03
C ARG A 86 11.26 13.65 -3.17
N THR A 87 10.73 13.34 -1.98
CA THR A 87 11.24 12.25 -1.13
C THR A 87 11.19 10.89 -1.84
N ILE A 88 10.10 10.55 -2.53
CA ILE A 88 9.97 9.31 -3.30
C ILE A 88 10.98 9.25 -4.46
N PHE A 89 11.00 10.27 -5.31
CA PHE A 89 11.72 10.24 -6.59
C PHE A 89 13.20 10.66 -6.48
N GLU A 90 13.56 11.56 -5.57
CA GLU A 90 14.95 11.99 -5.35
C GLU A 90 15.66 11.17 -4.26
N PHE A 91 15.01 10.83 -3.16
CA PHE A 91 15.68 10.13 -2.06
C PHE A 91 15.54 8.61 -2.14
N TYR A 92 14.30 8.10 -2.17
CA TYR A 92 14.06 6.65 -2.16
C TYR A 92 14.39 5.99 -3.50
N ARG A 93 14.08 6.67 -4.62
CA ARG A 93 14.32 6.19 -5.99
C ARG A 93 13.90 4.72 -6.19
N PRO A 94 12.68 4.28 -5.81
CA PRO A 94 12.32 2.88 -5.91
C PRO A 94 12.32 2.41 -7.38
N ARG A 95 12.51 1.11 -7.64
CA ARG A 95 12.40 0.57 -9.00
C ARG A 95 10.98 0.71 -9.54
N PHE A 96 10.00 0.56 -8.67
CA PHE A 96 8.58 0.76 -8.96
C PHE A 96 7.94 1.66 -7.91
N PHE A 97 7.12 2.60 -8.36
CA PHE A 97 6.26 3.39 -7.49
C PHE A 97 4.84 3.33 -8.00
N VAL A 98 3.89 2.90 -7.16
CA VAL A 98 2.47 2.85 -7.49
C VAL A 98 1.76 3.87 -6.63
N VAL A 99 0.95 4.71 -7.27
CA VAL A 99 0.07 5.64 -6.57
C VAL A 99 -1.35 5.44 -7.07
N THR A 100 -2.30 5.45 -6.14
CA THR A 100 -3.73 5.42 -6.43
C THR A 100 -4.40 6.63 -5.81
N THR A 101 -5.48 7.09 -6.44
CA THR A 101 -6.31 8.16 -5.91
C THR A 101 -7.72 8.06 -6.51
N PRO A 102 -8.74 8.64 -5.88
CA PRO A 102 -10.09 8.66 -6.43
C PRO A 102 -10.17 9.33 -7.80
N ASN A 103 -11.02 8.80 -8.69
CA ASN A 103 -11.43 9.47 -9.92
C ASN A 103 -12.67 10.34 -9.68
N LYS A 104 -12.48 11.67 -9.66
CA LYS A 104 -13.57 12.63 -9.45
C LYS A 104 -14.71 12.49 -10.46
N GLU A 105 -14.41 12.10 -11.69
CA GLU A 105 -15.41 11.93 -12.76
C GLU A 105 -16.41 10.81 -12.43
N PHE A 106 -16.02 9.84 -11.61
CA PHE A 106 -16.87 8.72 -11.20
C PHE A 106 -17.80 9.06 -10.03
N ASN A 107 -17.51 10.12 -9.27
CA ASN A 107 -18.17 10.40 -8.00
C ASN A 107 -19.69 10.57 -8.09
N HIS A 108 -20.19 11.13 -9.18
CA HIS A 108 -21.61 11.37 -9.37
C HIS A 108 -22.45 10.08 -9.29
N LEU A 109 -21.87 8.91 -9.59
CA LEU A 109 -22.51 7.60 -9.45
C LEU A 109 -22.59 7.11 -8.01
N LEU A 110 -21.74 7.63 -7.14
CA LEU A 110 -21.61 7.22 -5.74
C LEU A 110 -22.34 8.17 -4.77
N ARG A 111 -22.80 9.32 -5.26
CA ARG A 111 -23.45 10.35 -4.46
C ARG A 111 -24.85 9.95 -4.02
N GLN A 112 -25.23 10.42 -2.85
CA GLN A 112 -26.63 10.44 -2.45
C GLN A 112 -27.39 11.61 -3.10
N PRO A 113 -28.72 11.50 -3.31
CA PRO A 113 -29.50 12.51 -4.05
C PRO A 113 -29.45 13.93 -3.48
N ASP A 114 -29.12 14.09 -2.20
CA ASP A 114 -29.07 15.36 -1.46
C ASP A 114 -27.65 15.93 -1.32
N GLU A 115 -26.63 15.26 -1.87
CA GLU A 115 -25.24 15.71 -1.76
C GLU A 115 -24.88 16.72 -2.87
N PRO A 116 -24.14 17.79 -2.53
CA PRO A 116 -23.73 18.77 -3.52
C PRO A 116 -22.70 18.21 -4.50
N GLU A 117 -22.73 18.71 -5.74
CA GLU A 117 -21.80 18.31 -6.82
C GLU A 117 -20.32 18.60 -6.50
N SER A 118 -20.07 19.47 -5.52
CA SER A 118 -18.72 19.82 -5.05
C SER A 118 -18.21 18.88 -3.94
N LYS A 119 -19.02 17.93 -3.46
CA LYS A 119 -18.64 17.01 -2.38
C LYS A 119 -17.60 15.99 -2.87
N PHE A 120 -16.53 15.86 -2.10
CA PHE A 120 -15.55 14.78 -2.22
C PHE A 120 -16.10 13.46 -1.63
N ARG A 121 -15.55 12.32 -2.01
CA ARG A 121 -15.94 10.99 -1.48
C ARG A 121 -15.71 10.88 0.02
N HIS A 122 -14.70 11.57 0.53
CA HIS A 122 -14.39 11.60 1.95
C HIS A 122 -14.22 13.04 2.44
N PHE A 123 -14.63 13.30 3.68
CA PHE A 123 -14.61 14.65 4.26
C PHE A 123 -13.18 15.18 4.48
N ASP A 124 -12.21 14.27 4.61
CA ASP A 124 -10.81 14.61 4.87
C ASP A 124 -9.99 14.80 3.58
N HIS A 125 -10.55 14.53 2.39
CA HIS A 125 -9.84 14.81 1.14
C HIS A 125 -9.58 16.31 0.97
N LYS A 126 -8.37 16.65 0.53
CA LYS A 126 -7.93 18.01 0.23
C LYS A 126 -8.16 18.35 -1.25
N PHE A 127 -8.17 17.34 -2.10
CA PHE A 127 -8.50 17.42 -3.52
C PHE A 127 -8.98 16.06 -4.03
N GLU A 128 -9.64 16.06 -5.19
CA GLU A 128 -9.90 14.85 -5.97
C GLU A 128 -9.72 15.20 -7.44
N TRP A 129 -8.92 14.42 -8.15
CA TRP A 129 -8.56 14.70 -9.53
C TRP A 129 -9.45 13.98 -10.53
N THR A 130 -9.68 14.65 -11.66
CA THR A 130 -10.13 14.03 -12.90
C THR A 130 -9.04 13.14 -13.49
N ARG A 131 -9.37 12.33 -14.50
CA ARG A 131 -8.39 11.49 -15.20
C ARG A 131 -7.33 12.32 -15.90
N SER A 132 -7.73 13.47 -16.45
CA SER A 132 -6.79 14.40 -17.09
C SER A 132 -5.83 15.00 -16.08
N GLU A 133 -6.33 15.54 -14.96
CA GLU A 133 -5.49 16.16 -13.93
C GLU A 133 -4.48 15.16 -13.33
N PHE A 134 -4.92 13.93 -13.05
CA PHE A 134 -4.04 12.88 -12.53
C PHE A 134 -2.98 12.46 -13.55
N LYS A 135 -3.36 12.32 -14.83
CA LYS A 135 -2.44 12.00 -15.92
C LYS A 135 -1.40 13.11 -16.11
N ASP A 136 -1.84 14.36 -16.18
CA ASP A 136 -0.96 15.51 -16.38
C ASP A 136 0.04 15.65 -15.23
N TRP A 137 -0.41 15.47 -13.98
CA TRP A 137 0.44 15.45 -12.80
C TRP A 137 1.51 14.34 -12.87
N ALA A 138 1.12 13.12 -13.22
CA ALA A 138 2.03 12.00 -13.30
C ALA A 138 3.04 12.14 -14.45
N GLU A 139 2.62 12.62 -15.62
CA GLU A 139 3.50 12.88 -16.76
C GLU A 139 4.49 14.02 -16.48
N GLN A 140 4.07 15.05 -15.73
CA GLN A 140 4.98 16.10 -15.26
C GLN A 140 6.09 15.53 -14.35
N LEU A 141 5.78 14.61 -13.44
CA LEU A 141 6.81 13.94 -12.62
C LEU A 141 7.80 13.16 -13.50
N CYS A 142 7.33 12.46 -14.53
CA CYS A 142 8.18 11.76 -15.51
C CYS A 142 9.03 12.70 -16.38
N SER A 143 8.65 13.98 -16.51
CA SER A 143 9.48 14.98 -17.19
C SER A 143 10.66 15.46 -16.34
N ILE A 144 10.55 15.35 -15.00
CA ILE A 144 11.55 15.80 -14.03
C ILE A 144 12.46 14.64 -13.61
N TYR A 145 11.88 13.45 -13.41
CA TYR A 145 12.57 12.27 -12.87
C TYR A 145 12.69 11.17 -13.92
N PRO A 146 13.75 10.32 -13.87
CA PRO A 146 14.01 9.29 -14.88
C PRO A 146 13.09 8.06 -14.71
N TYR A 147 11.79 8.26 -14.86
CA TYR A 147 10.74 7.25 -14.75
C TYR A 147 9.84 7.28 -15.98
N SER A 148 9.28 6.13 -16.34
CA SER A 148 8.12 6.03 -17.23
C SER A 148 6.87 5.76 -16.41
N VAL A 149 5.71 6.27 -16.84
CA VAL A 149 4.42 6.01 -16.19
C VAL A 149 3.47 5.25 -17.12
N SER A 150 2.72 4.31 -16.54
CA SER A 150 1.55 3.67 -17.16
C SER A 150 0.33 3.85 -16.25
N PHE A 151 -0.86 3.97 -16.86
CA PHE A 151 -2.11 4.20 -16.14
C PHE A 151 -3.01 2.97 -16.19
N ASP A 152 -3.71 2.72 -15.08
CA ASP A 152 -4.71 1.68 -14.93
C ASP A 152 -5.79 2.16 -13.94
N GLY A 153 -6.73 1.31 -13.54
CA GLY A 153 -7.62 1.60 -12.43
C GLY A 153 -8.54 0.45 -12.05
N VAL A 154 -9.29 0.66 -10.97
CA VAL A 154 -10.18 -0.33 -10.36
C VAL A 154 -11.59 0.25 -10.25
N GLY A 155 -12.59 -0.62 -10.45
CA GLY A 155 -14.01 -0.26 -10.31
C GLY A 155 -14.58 0.39 -11.56
N THR A 156 -14.51 -0.31 -12.70
CA THR A 156 -15.15 0.12 -13.96
C THR A 156 -16.61 -0.33 -14.03
N LEU A 157 -17.42 0.40 -14.78
CA LEU A 157 -18.78 -0.04 -15.11
C LEU A 157 -18.77 -1.20 -16.12
N PRO A 158 -19.77 -2.09 -16.08
CA PRO A 158 -19.95 -3.10 -17.11
C PRO A 158 -20.31 -2.44 -18.46
N GLY A 159 -19.73 -2.93 -19.55
CA GLY A 159 -19.99 -2.41 -20.90
C GLY A 159 -19.17 -1.15 -21.20
N SER A 160 -19.83 -0.09 -21.68
CA SER A 160 -19.17 1.19 -21.96
C SER A 160 -19.07 2.02 -20.67
N ASP A 161 -17.84 2.31 -20.24
CA ASP A 161 -17.57 3.18 -19.10
C ASP A 161 -17.06 4.56 -19.57
N PRO A 162 -17.94 5.58 -19.67
CA PRO A 162 -17.52 6.90 -20.10
C PRO A 162 -16.70 7.65 -19.04
N TYR A 163 -16.79 7.25 -17.77
CA TYR A 163 -16.14 7.93 -16.63
C TYR A 163 -14.79 7.31 -16.29
N GLY A 164 -14.54 6.09 -16.76
CA GLY A 164 -13.36 5.33 -16.41
C GLY A 164 -13.46 4.77 -15.00
N PRO A 165 -12.37 4.17 -14.49
CA PRO A 165 -12.41 3.46 -13.22
C PRO A 165 -12.69 4.39 -12.03
N ALA A 166 -13.37 3.88 -11.00
CA ALA A 166 -13.64 4.60 -9.76
C ALA A 166 -12.34 5.02 -9.04
N THR A 167 -11.33 4.16 -9.02
CA THR A 167 -9.98 4.48 -8.53
C THR A 167 -9.02 4.43 -9.70
N GLN A 168 -8.22 5.48 -9.85
CA GLN A 168 -7.22 5.59 -10.89
C GLN A 168 -5.83 5.29 -10.33
N ILE A 169 -5.00 4.63 -11.13
CA ILE A 169 -3.70 4.09 -10.73
C ILE A 169 -2.64 4.61 -11.70
N ALA A 170 -1.53 5.10 -11.16
CA ALA A 170 -0.32 5.38 -11.92
C ALA A 170 0.82 4.48 -11.42
N LEU A 171 1.39 3.69 -12.33
CA LEU A 171 2.56 2.86 -12.11
C LEU A 171 3.78 3.55 -12.74
N PHE A 172 4.67 4.04 -11.90
CA PHE A 172 5.96 4.57 -12.28
C PHE A 172 7.01 3.45 -12.25
N ARG A 173 7.78 3.34 -13.31
CA ARG A 173 8.91 2.42 -13.43
C ARG A 173 10.19 3.22 -13.67
N ARG A 174 11.19 3.01 -12.82
CA ARG A 174 12.50 3.66 -12.97
C ARG A 174 13.14 3.21 -14.27
N MET A 175 13.55 4.16 -15.11
CA MET A 175 14.23 3.88 -16.36
C MET A 175 15.66 3.39 -16.09
N ALA A 176 16.18 2.55 -16.98
CA ALA A 176 17.60 2.19 -16.92
C ALA A 176 18.45 3.45 -17.12
N PRO A 177 19.60 3.58 -16.43
CA PRO A 177 20.50 4.69 -16.65
C PRO A 177 20.92 4.71 -18.12
N LYS A 178 20.77 5.87 -18.77
CA LYS A 178 21.33 6.07 -20.11
C LYS A 178 22.84 5.96 -19.98
N THR A 179 23.48 5.16 -20.82
CA THR A 179 24.91 4.90 -20.75
C THR A 179 25.69 6.22 -20.90
N GLN A 180 26.52 6.51 -19.88
CA GLN A 180 27.46 7.64 -19.76
C GLN A 180 26.87 9.02 -19.44
N GLU A 181 26.65 9.27 -18.16
CA GLU A 181 27.08 10.50 -17.47
C GLU A 181 27.57 10.08 -16.07
N SER A 182 28.74 10.56 -15.66
CA SER A 182 29.29 10.26 -14.34
C SER A 182 28.45 10.98 -13.28
N GLU A 183 27.48 10.29 -12.70
CA GLU A 183 26.76 10.80 -11.54
C GLU A 183 27.72 10.87 -10.35
N THR A 184 28.23 12.06 -10.05
CA THR A 184 28.55 12.38 -8.67
C THR A 184 27.24 12.37 -7.91
N ALA A 185 26.92 11.24 -7.26
CA ALA A 185 25.79 11.15 -6.35
C ALA A 185 26.01 12.19 -5.24
N LYS A 186 25.39 13.37 -5.37
CA LYS A 186 25.29 14.31 -4.25
C LYS A 186 24.48 13.59 -3.18
N THR A 187 25.07 13.41 -2.01
CA THR A 187 24.37 12.96 -0.81
C THR A 187 23.32 14.03 -0.50
N ILE A 188 22.06 13.74 -0.78
CA ILE A 188 20.93 14.62 -0.44
C ILE A 188 20.57 14.30 1.01
N ASP A 189 20.64 15.31 1.87
CA ASP A 189 20.33 15.18 3.31
C ASP A 189 18.83 15.47 3.57
N CYS A 190 18.29 15.05 4.74
CA CYS A 190 16.95 15.44 5.22
C CYS A 190 16.71 16.94 5.06
N CYS A 191 17.74 17.74 5.31
CA CYS A 191 17.70 19.19 5.32
C CYS A 191 17.40 19.80 3.94
N ASP A 192 17.66 19.07 2.86
CA ASP A 192 17.45 19.52 1.47
C ASP A 192 15.99 19.40 1.02
N PHE A 193 15.15 18.70 1.80
CA PHE A 193 13.72 18.52 1.54
C PHE A 193 12.83 19.47 2.37
N ALA A 194 13.40 20.25 3.29
CA ALA A 194 12.65 21.21 4.12
C ALA A 194 12.02 22.33 3.26
N LEU A 195 10.70 22.53 3.42
CA LEU A 195 9.89 23.50 2.66
C LEU A 195 10.24 24.97 2.94
N ASN A 196 10.85 25.28 4.09
CA ASN A 196 11.18 26.66 4.45
C ASN A 196 12.45 26.77 5.31
N THR A 197 13.07 27.96 5.33
CA THR A 197 14.33 28.22 6.04
C THR A 197 14.22 28.03 7.56
N LYS A 198 13.03 28.22 8.14
CA LYS A 198 12.75 27.93 9.56
C LYS A 198 12.71 26.42 9.87
N ASP A 199 12.36 25.58 8.90
CA ASP A 199 12.35 24.12 9.03
C ASP A 199 13.73 23.51 8.80
N LYS A 200 14.63 24.22 8.11
CA LYS A 200 16.04 23.80 7.99
C LYS A 200 16.70 23.71 9.36
N ASP A 201 16.50 24.71 10.22
CA ASP A 201 17.02 24.70 11.60
C ASP A 201 16.32 23.65 12.50
N SER A 202 15.14 23.16 12.10
CA SER A 202 14.37 22.13 12.80
C SER A 202 14.76 20.71 12.39
N CYS A 203 14.93 20.43 11.08
CA CYS A 203 15.41 19.13 10.58
C CYS A 203 16.84 18.83 11.10
N CYS A 204 17.67 19.85 11.34
CA CYS A 204 19.00 19.68 11.95
C CYS A 204 18.98 19.41 13.47
N LYS A 205 17.83 19.47 14.15
CA LYS A 205 17.75 18.99 15.54
C LYS A 205 17.79 17.47 15.51
N LYS A 206 19.01 16.95 15.71
CA LYS A 206 19.49 15.55 15.72
C LYS A 206 18.64 14.47 16.45
N ASN A 207 17.41 14.73 16.88
CA ASN A 207 16.60 13.81 17.68
C ASN A 207 15.09 13.80 17.32
N GLU A 208 14.62 14.45 16.25
CA GLU A 208 13.23 14.25 15.77
C GLU A 208 13.18 13.05 14.82
N LYS A 209 12.65 11.93 15.32
CA LYS A 209 12.74 10.59 14.71
C LYS A 209 12.25 10.56 13.25
N ASP A 210 13.17 10.32 12.32
CA ASP A 210 12.94 10.24 10.86
C ASP A 210 11.98 9.11 10.45
N ALA A 211 12.01 7.98 11.17
CA ALA A 211 11.01 6.92 11.14
C ALA A 211 11.15 6.07 12.42
N THR A 212 10.04 5.85 13.11
CA THR A 212 9.99 5.09 14.37
C THR A 212 9.41 3.72 14.13
N LEU A 213 10.22 2.67 14.24
CA LEU A 213 9.73 1.29 14.23
C LEU A 213 8.91 1.06 15.51
N ILE A 214 7.67 0.64 15.36
CA ILE A 214 6.81 0.29 16.49
C ILE A 214 6.67 -1.22 16.61
N TYR A 215 6.52 -1.91 15.47
CA TYR A 215 6.35 -3.36 15.44
C TYR A 215 7.19 -4.01 14.36
N ASP A 216 7.72 -5.19 14.66
CA ASP A 216 8.28 -6.11 13.68
C ASP A 216 7.65 -7.50 13.82
N TYR A 217 7.15 -8.04 12.71
CA TYR A 217 6.54 -9.37 12.66
C TYR A 217 7.34 -10.25 11.72
N LYS A 218 7.67 -11.46 12.18
CA LYS A 218 8.40 -12.46 11.41
C LYS A 218 7.46 -13.55 10.95
N TYR A 219 7.49 -13.82 9.65
CA TYR A 219 6.76 -14.88 8.99
C TYR A 219 7.78 -15.88 8.47
N PRO A 220 7.94 -17.04 9.11
CA PRO A 220 8.92 -18.02 8.67
C PRO A 220 8.54 -18.52 7.28
N GLY A 221 9.52 -18.69 6.40
CA GLY A 221 9.36 -19.45 5.17
C GLY A 221 8.99 -20.89 5.51
N GLN A 222 8.23 -21.52 4.62
CA GLN A 222 7.85 -22.91 4.77
C GLN A 222 9.10 -23.80 4.66
N LYS A 223 9.48 -24.41 5.79
CA LYS A 223 10.71 -25.22 5.93
C LYS A 223 10.54 -26.66 5.48
N ASN A 224 9.31 -27.18 5.51
CA ASN A 224 8.97 -28.56 5.16
C ASN A 224 8.03 -28.58 3.95
N GLU A 225 8.15 -29.57 3.07
CA GLU A 225 7.06 -29.89 2.14
C GLU A 225 5.77 -30.04 2.94
N PRO A 226 4.62 -29.52 2.47
CA PRO A 226 3.38 -29.69 3.20
C PRO A 226 3.24 -31.18 3.49
N GLY A 227 3.13 -31.55 4.78
CA GLY A 227 2.83 -32.92 5.15
C GLY A 227 1.59 -33.38 4.38
N PRO A 228 1.44 -34.69 4.10
CA PRO A 228 0.35 -35.18 3.27
C PRO A 228 -0.95 -34.53 3.73
N ILE A 229 -1.68 -33.92 2.80
CA ILE A 229 -3.04 -33.45 3.05
C ILE A 229 -3.76 -34.70 3.53
N VAL A 230 -4.07 -34.75 4.83
CA VAL A 230 -4.86 -35.82 5.41
C VAL A 230 -6.17 -35.77 4.65
N SER A 231 -6.45 -36.81 3.86
CA SER A 231 -7.69 -36.83 3.11
C SER A 231 -8.83 -36.84 4.14
N TRP A 232 -9.98 -36.24 3.83
CA TRP A 232 -11.13 -36.32 4.75
C TRP A 232 -11.54 -37.78 5.03
N SER A 233 -11.16 -38.73 4.17
CA SER A 233 -11.30 -40.17 4.38
C SER A 233 -10.35 -40.78 5.43
N ASP A 234 -9.33 -40.04 5.89
CA ASP A 234 -8.37 -40.47 6.92
C ASP A 234 -8.65 -39.81 8.29
N VAL A 235 -9.70 -38.99 8.39
CA VAL A 235 -10.14 -38.35 9.63
C VAL A 235 -11.01 -39.35 10.40
N ASP A 236 -10.76 -39.50 11.69
CA ASP A 236 -11.58 -40.34 12.59
C ASP A 236 -13.07 -39.93 12.45
N PRO A 237 -14.00 -40.85 12.13
CA PRO A 237 -15.41 -40.52 11.94
C PRO A 237 -16.03 -39.77 13.14
N ASP A 238 -15.48 -39.95 14.35
CA ASP A 238 -15.93 -39.22 15.54
C ASP A 238 -15.59 -37.70 15.48
N ILE A 239 -14.58 -37.30 14.71
CA ILE A 239 -14.24 -35.89 14.46
C ILE A 239 -15.16 -35.28 13.39
N GLU A 240 -15.65 -36.08 12.45
CA GLU A 240 -16.59 -35.65 11.42
C GLU A 240 -17.95 -35.24 12.03
N GLU A 241 -18.41 -35.98 13.05
CA GLU A 241 -19.61 -35.66 13.83
C GLU A 241 -19.44 -34.35 14.62
N ILE A 242 -18.28 -34.12 15.24
CA ILE A 242 -17.96 -32.89 15.97
C ILE A 242 -17.90 -31.69 15.02
N TYR A 243 -17.35 -31.87 13.82
CA TYR A 243 -17.23 -30.82 12.82
C TYR A 243 -18.59 -30.43 12.23
N GLU A 244 -19.46 -31.39 11.91
CA GLU A 244 -20.82 -31.10 11.41
C GLU A 244 -21.72 -30.48 12.49
N ASP A 245 -21.61 -30.91 13.76
CA ASP A 245 -22.29 -30.26 14.88
C ASP A 245 -21.79 -28.81 15.08
N SER A 246 -20.49 -28.55 14.86
CA SER A 246 -19.96 -27.17 14.86
C SER A 246 -20.50 -26.33 13.69
N LYS A 247 -20.63 -26.90 12.48
CA LYS A 247 -21.20 -26.21 11.32
C LYS A 247 -22.66 -25.86 11.53
N GLU A 248 -23.47 -26.73 12.13
CA GLU A 248 -24.86 -26.41 12.48
C GLU A 248 -24.93 -25.26 13.49
N ARG A 249 -24.07 -25.27 14.52
CA ARG A 249 -24.00 -24.17 15.50
C ARG A 249 -23.51 -22.85 14.89
N HIS A 250 -22.66 -22.90 13.86
CA HIS A 250 -22.10 -21.71 13.20
C HIS A 250 -22.92 -21.18 12.01
N LYS A 251 -23.88 -21.95 11.45
CA LYS A 251 -24.85 -21.48 10.45
C LYS A 251 -25.72 -20.30 10.94
N ASN A 252 -25.78 -20.05 12.25
CA ASN A 252 -26.56 -18.96 12.85
C ASN A 252 -25.78 -17.66 13.13
N ARG A 253 -24.53 -17.49 12.69
CA ARG A 253 -23.78 -16.24 13.00
C ARG A 253 -23.08 -15.48 11.88
N TYR A 254 -22.96 -15.98 10.65
CA TYR A 254 -22.42 -15.18 9.53
C TYR A 254 -23.07 -15.54 8.18
N PHE A 255 -24.02 -14.73 7.73
CA PHE A 255 -24.32 -14.50 6.31
C PHE A 255 -23.40 -13.32 5.88
N ASN A 256 -22.70 -13.28 4.76
CA ASN A 256 -22.96 -13.79 3.41
C ASN A 256 -21.62 -13.86 2.64
N VAL A 257 -21.32 -14.97 1.95
CA VAL A 257 -20.22 -15.09 0.97
C VAL A 257 -20.88 -15.22 -0.40
N SER A 258 -20.46 -14.36 -1.34
CA SER A 258 -20.87 -14.35 -2.73
C SER A 258 -20.63 -15.72 -3.40
N LYS A 259 -21.65 -16.24 -4.08
CA LYS A 259 -21.52 -17.40 -4.97
C LYS A 259 -20.79 -16.99 -6.28
N PRO A 260 -20.00 -17.89 -6.89
CA PRO A 260 -19.50 -17.69 -8.24
C PRO A 260 -20.62 -17.86 -9.28
N PHE A 261 -20.60 -17.02 -10.32
CA PHE A 261 -21.38 -17.17 -11.53
C PHE A 261 -20.76 -18.28 -12.39
N THR A 262 -21.59 -19.23 -12.86
CA THR A 262 -21.23 -20.14 -13.95
C THR A 262 -22.34 -20.12 -15.01
N MET A 263 -21.91 -19.79 -16.23
CA MET A 263 -22.60 -19.62 -17.53
C MET A 263 -23.72 -18.58 -17.62
#